data_AF-A0A672SZ21-F1
#
_entry.id   AF-A0A672SZ21-F1
#
_cell.length_a   1.000
_cell.length_b   1.000
_cell.length_c   1.000
_cell.angle_alpha   90.00
_cell.angle_beta   90.00
_cell.angle_gamma   90.00
#
_symmetry.space_group_name_H-M   'P 1'
#
loop_
_entity.id
_entity.type
_entity.pdbx_description
1 polymer ?
#
loop_
_entity_poly.entity_id
_entity_poly.type
_entity_poly.pdbx_seq_one_letter_code
_entity_poly.pdbx_strand_id
1 'polypeptide(L)'
;QSLVDQPVLPFHHQTPARIGKKQLTLLEEAEGGFDQFTRSYKSYGVQRMPDNNLVFKEWAPAAEALFLTGDFNGWDNFSHPYTKKEFGKWELHIPPKEDKTPAVAHNSKLKVVVHTSAGERLFRISPWAKYVTRHEKSVIYDWVHWDPPQPYIHKHPRPQKPRSLRIYESHVGIASPEGKVASYSNFTHNVLPRIKDLGYNCIQLMAIMEHAYYASFGYQVTSFFAASSRCGTPEELKELIDVAHSLGIIVLLDVVHSHASKNTEDGLNRFDGSDSCFFHSGPRGEHSLWDSRLFNYSGWEVLRFLLSNLRWWMEEYRFDGFRFDGVSSMLYHHHGIGSGFSGDYAEYFGLQVDEDSLVYLMLANHILHTLYEDCITIAEDVSGMPTLCCPVQEGGLGFDYRLAMAIPDKWIQILKEFKDEDWNMGNIVFTMTNRRYGEKCIAYAESHDQVLLSGNLHSSKTSLLCLIAGNEFGHPEWLDFPRVGNNESYHYARRQFNLVDTDHLRYWQLYAFDRDMNRTEDKYGWLAASPAYISVKHEGDKVIVFERANVIFIFNFHPTNSYSNYRVAAGPPGKYKIKLDSDGIQYGGHGRLDHNTEFFTEPMEFNNLPNSMLVSKLYYLLP
;
A
#
# COMPACT_ATOMS: atom_id res chain seq x y z
N GLN A 1 25.69 -10.84 -17.33
CA GLN A 1 26.18 -10.51 -15.98
C GLN A 1 24.93 -10.44 -15.12
N SER A 2 24.65 -11.46 -14.30
CA SER A 2 23.43 -11.48 -13.48
C SER A 2 23.45 -10.32 -12.50
N LEU A 3 22.32 -9.64 -12.31
CA LEU A 3 22.09 -8.56 -11.33
C LEU A 3 22.21 -9.02 -9.87
N VAL A 4 22.49 -10.30 -9.63
CA VAL A 4 22.75 -10.85 -8.30
C VAL A 4 24.06 -10.28 -7.77
N ASP A 5 23.94 -9.44 -6.74
CA ASP A 5 25.04 -8.93 -5.94
C ASP A 5 26.04 -10.07 -5.61
N GLN A 6 27.32 -9.90 -5.95
CA GLN A 6 28.37 -10.91 -5.69
C GLN A 6 28.37 -11.45 -4.23
N PRO A 7 28.04 -10.65 -3.20
CA PRO A 7 27.89 -11.13 -1.82
C PRO A 7 26.74 -12.12 -1.56
N VAL A 8 25.75 -12.23 -2.46
CA VAL A 8 24.60 -13.17 -2.34
C VAL A 8 24.95 -14.57 -2.86
N LEU A 9 25.99 -14.70 -3.68
CA LEU A 9 26.39 -15.96 -4.33
C LEU A 9 26.60 -17.15 -3.35
N PRO A 10 27.13 -16.98 -2.12
CA PRO A 10 27.25 -18.09 -1.16
C PRO A 10 25.90 -18.67 -0.72
N PHE A 11 24.83 -17.90 -0.81
CA PHE A 11 23.47 -18.28 -0.39
C PHE A 11 22.60 -18.78 -1.56
N HIS A 12 23.19 -18.92 -2.76
CA HIS A 12 22.45 -19.27 -3.98
C HIS A 12 21.79 -20.66 -3.94
N HIS A 13 22.28 -21.59 -3.11
CA HIS A 13 21.66 -22.90 -2.92
C HIS A 13 20.37 -22.87 -2.08
N GLN A 14 20.13 -21.76 -1.35
CA GLN A 14 18.93 -21.48 -0.56
C GLN A 14 18.01 -20.48 -1.27
N THR A 15 18.18 -20.25 -2.59
CA THR A 15 17.39 -19.23 -3.29
C THR A 15 15.92 -19.64 -3.40
N PRO A 16 14.99 -18.78 -2.94
CA PRO A 16 13.55 -19.00 -3.01
C PRO A 16 13.04 -19.36 -4.41
N ALA A 17 13.70 -18.88 -5.47
CA ALA A 17 13.33 -19.15 -6.87
C ALA A 17 13.29 -20.63 -7.26
N ARG A 18 14.17 -21.47 -6.70
CA ARG A 18 14.12 -22.90 -7.02
C ARG A 18 12.88 -23.57 -6.42
N ILE A 19 12.53 -23.21 -5.19
CA ILE A 19 11.37 -23.75 -4.47
C ILE A 19 10.09 -23.20 -5.10
N GLY A 20 10.03 -21.89 -5.35
CA GLY A 20 8.91 -21.23 -6.01
C GLY A 20 8.60 -21.81 -7.40
N LYS A 21 9.63 -22.06 -8.22
CA LYS A 21 9.44 -22.68 -9.55
C LYS A 21 8.87 -24.11 -9.46
N LYS A 22 9.35 -24.90 -8.49
CA LYS A 22 8.80 -26.23 -8.22
C LYS A 22 7.33 -26.14 -7.81
N GLN A 23 6.99 -25.24 -6.91
CA GLN A 23 5.62 -25.04 -6.45
C GLN A 23 4.70 -24.58 -7.58
N LEU A 24 5.16 -23.67 -8.43
CA LEU A 24 4.42 -23.21 -9.62
C LEU A 24 4.12 -24.38 -10.56
N THR A 25 5.12 -25.22 -10.85
CA THR A 25 4.95 -26.38 -11.73
C THR A 25 3.91 -27.35 -11.16
N LEU A 26 3.98 -27.63 -9.85
CA LEU A 26 2.99 -28.48 -9.17
C LEU A 26 1.58 -27.89 -9.24
N LEU A 27 1.45 -26.57 -9.09
CA LEU A 27 0.19 -25.84 -9.20
C LEU A 27 -0.38 -25.95 -10.61
N GLU A 28 0.43 -25.73 -11.63
CA GLU A 28 0.01 -25.85 -13.03
C GLU A 28 -0.41 -27.27 -13.39
N GLU A 29 0.35 -28.29 -12.96
CA GLU A 29 0.03 -29.70 -13.20
C GLU A 29 -1.27 -30.14 -12.50
N ALA A 30 -1.47 -29.73 -11.25
CA ALA A 30 -2.62 -30.17 -10.45
C ALA A 30 -3.92 -29.44 -10.80
N GLU A 31 -3.85 -28.17 -11.22
CA GLU A 31 -5.04 -27.31 -11.39
C GLU A 31 -5.30 -26.93 -12.86
N GLY A 32 -4.49 -27.45 -13.80
CA GLY A 32 -4.59 -27.13 -15.23
C GLY A 32 -4.15 -25.69 -15.56
N GLY A 33 -3.25 -25.14 -14.75
CA GLY A 33 -2.71 -23.78 -14.89
C GLY A 33 -3.10 -22.82 -13.76
N PHE A 34 -2.22 -21.86 -13.45
CA PHE A 34 -2.50 -20.86 -12.41
C PHE A 34 -3.65 -19.89 -12.77
N ASP A 35 -4.02 -19.78 -14.05
CA ASP A 35 -5.10 -18.90 -14.49
C ASP A 35 -6.44 -19.30 -13.87
N GLN A 36 -6.79 -20.59 -13.91
CA GLN A 36 -8.03 -21.09 -13.30
C GLN A 36 -7.93 -21.10 -11.78
N PHE A 37 -6.78 -21.48 -11.24
CA PHE A 37 -6.54 -21.51 -9.80
C PHE A 37 -6.81 -20.15 -9.13
N THR A 38 -6.30 -19.08 -9.73
CA THR A 38 -6.48 -17.70 -9.23
C THR A 38 -7.88 -17.14 -9.48
N ARG A 39 -8.73 -17.78 -10.30
CA ARG A 39 -10.14 -17.40 -10.47
C ARG A 39 -11.10 -18.19 -9.56
N SER A 40 -10.60 -18.78 -8.47
CA SER A 40 -11.39 -19.59 -7.54
C SER A 40 -12.56 -18.84 -6.89
N TYR A 41 -12.40 -17.58 -6.47
CA TYR A 41 -13.15 -16.49 -7.09
C TYR A 41 -14.60 -16.69 -7.53
N LYS A 42 -14.72 -17.24 -8.74
CA LYS A 42 -15.93 -17.43 -9.54
C LYS A 42 -16.65 -18.74 -9.21
N SER A 43 -16.13 -19.51 -8.26
CA SER A 43 -16.69 -20.79 -7.84
C SER A 43 -16.92 -20.89 -6.34
N TYR A 44 -16.07 -20.27 -5.51
CA TYR A 44 -16.22 -20.22 -4.06
C TYR A 44 -17.12 -19.06 -3.62
N GLY A 45 -17.64 -19.13 -2.40
CA GLY A 45 -18.67 -18.22 -1.91
C GLY A 45 -20.00 -18.46 -2.65
N VAL A 46 -20.75 -17.39 -2.90
CA VAL A 46 -22.03 -17.44 -3.62
C VAL A 46 -21.88 -17.01 -5.07
N GLN A 47 -22.38 -17.85 -5.99
CA GLN A 47 -22.33 -17.62 -7.43
C GLN A 47 -23.72 -17.81 -8.03
N ARG A 48 -24.13 -16.83 -8.86
CA ARG A 48 -25.35 -16.92 -9.64
C ARG A 48 -25.04 -17.50 -11.01
N MET A 49 -25.68 -18.63 -11.31
CA MET A 49 -25.56 -19.30 -12.60
C MET A 49 -26.48 -18.65 -13.65
N PRO A 50 -26.25 -18.87 -14.96
CA PRO A 50 -27.07 -18.27 -16.03
C PRO A 50 -28.57 -18.61 -15.98
N ASP A 51 -28.94 -19.73 -15.35
CA ASP A 51 -30.31 -20.16 -15.11
C ASP A 51 -30.91 -19.64 -13.79
N ASN A 52 -30.21 -18.70 -13.13
CA ASN A 52 -30.54 -18.15 -11.81
C ASN A 52 -30.45 -19.15 -10.64
N ASN A 53 -29.91 -20.35 -10.86
CA ASN A 53 -29.51 -21.23 -9.76
C ASN A 53 -28.37 -20.57 -8.97
N LEU A 54 -28.44 -20.63 -7.65
CA LEU A 54 -27.35 -20.17 -6.79
C LEU A 54 -26.49 -21.37 -6.38
N VAL A 55 -25.19 -21.26 -6.57
CA VAL A 55 -24.20 -22.24 -6.12
C VAL A 55 -23.39 -21.61 -5.01
N PHE A 56 -23.34 -22.30 -3.88
CA PHE A 56 -22.52 -21.94 -2.74
C PHE A 56 -21.41 -22.96 -2.58
N LYS A 57 -20.17 -22.50 -2.37
CA LYS A 57 -19.05 -23.39 -2.15
C LYS A 57 -18.08 -22.84 -1.11
N GLU A 58 -17.75 -23.69 -0.14
CA GLU A 58 -16.89 -23.34 0.99
C GLU A 58 -15.81 -24.40 1.22
N TRP A 59 -14.72 -24.01 1.87
CA TRP A 59 -13.68 -24.92 2.37
C TRP A 59 -13.68 -24.90 3.89
N ALA A 60 -14.07 -26.03 4.49
CA ALA A 60 -14.19 -26.19 5.93
C ALA A 60 -13.89 -27.66 6.29
N PRO A 61 -12.61 -28.07 6.27
CA PRO A 61 -12.22 -29.46 6.39
C PRO A 61 -12.57 -30.08 7.76
N ALA A 62 -12.49 -29.30 8.85
CA ALA A 62 -12.79 -29.78 10.20
C ALA A 62 -14.30 -29.79 10.53
N ALA A 63 -15.14 -29.19 9.68
CA ALA A 63 -16.58 -29.16 9.91
C ALA A 63 -17.19 -30.57 9.79
N GLU A 64 -18.12 -30.89 10.70
CA GLU A 64 -18.92 -32.10 10.64
C GLU A 64 -20.06 -31.94 9.61
N ALA A 65 -20.72 -30.78 9.63
CA ALA A 65 -21.74 -30.40 8.65
C ALA A 65 -21.77 -28.88 8.46
N LEU A 66 -22.16 -28.44 7.26
CA LEU A 66 -22.42 -27.03 6.95
C LEU A 66 -23.86 -26.84 6.49
N PHE A 67 -24.44 -25.69 6.86
CA PHE A 67 -25.75 -25.24 6.37
C PHE A 67 -25.70 -23.77 6.01
N LEU A 68 -26.60 -23.33 5.14
CA LEU A 68 -26.84 -21.91 4.85
C LEU A 68 -28.10 -21.44 5.56
N THR A 69 -28.02 -20.29 6.21
CA THR A 69 -29.16 -19.62 6.85
C THR A 69 -29.17 -18.13 6.49
N GLY A 70 -30.34 -17.49 6.53
CA GLY A 70 -30.46 -16.06 6.28
C GLY A 70 -31.89 -15.57 6.12
N ASP A 71 -32.06 -14.34 5.64
CA ASP A 71 -33.40 -13.74 5.49
C ASP A 71 -34.30 -14.56 4.55
N PHE A 72 -33.71 -15.18 3.52
CA PHE A 72 -34.43 -15.92 2.48
C PHE A 72 -35.15 -17.18 2.98
N ASN A 73 -34.70 -17.76 4.09
CA ASN A 73 -35.28 -18.98 4.68
C ASN A 73 -35.83 -18.75 6.10
N GLY A 74 -36.03 -17.49 6.50
CA GLY A 74 -36.52 -17.16 7.83
C GLY A 74 -35.54 -17.51 8.96
N TRP A 75 -34.24 -17.55 8.67
CA TRP A 75 -33.17 -17.94 9.59
C TRP A 75 -33.28 -19.38 10.12
N ASP A 76 -33.87 -20.29 9.34
CA ASP A 76 -33.83 -21.72 9.64
C ASP A 76 -32.42 -22.29 9.39
N ASN A 77 -31.77 -22.72 10.48
CA ASN A 77 -30.38 -23.16 10.51
C ASN A 77 -30.10 -24.51 9.83
N PHE A 78 -31.13 -25.29 9.48
CA PHE A 78 -30.96 -26.66 8.98
C PHE A 78 -31.60 -26.91 7.62
N SER A 79 -32.44 -25.99 7.16
CA SER A 79 -33.20 -26.13 5.91
C SER A 79 -32.35 -26.30 4.65
N HIS A 80 -31.11 -25.78 4.61
CA HIS A 80 -30.26 -25.79 3.41
C HIS A 80 -28.86 -26.39 3.71
N PRO A 81 -28.74 -27.72 3.82
CA PRO A 81 -27.46 -28.39 4.07
C PRO A 81 -26.54 -28.38 2.84
N TYR A 82 -25.25 -28.16 3.06
CA TYR A 82 -24.23 -28.39 2.04
C TYR A 82 -23.92 -29.88 1.91
N THR A 83 -23.56 -30.29 0.70
CA THR A 83 -23.01 -31.62 0.41
C THR A 83 -21.49 -31.61 0.58
N LYS A 84 -20.96 -32.48 1.43
CA LYS A 84 -19.50 -32.67 1.60
C LYS A 84 -18.90 -33.22 0.31
N LYS A 85 -17.81 -32.62 -0.15
CA LYS A 85 -17.00 -33.06 -1.28
C LYS A 85 -15.62 -33.49 -0.77
N GLU A 86 -14.79 -33.96 -1.70
CA GLU A 86 -13.40 -34.31 -1.40
C GLU A 86 -12.60 -33.10 -0.89
N PHE A 87 -11.50 -33.37 -0.20
CA PHE A 87 -10.55 -32.36 0.31
C PHE A 87 -11.17 -31.32 1.26
N GLY A 88 -12.27 -31.66 1.95
CA GLY A 88 -12.91 -30.78 2.92
C GLY A 88 -13.71 -29.62 2.31
N LYS A 89 -14.04 -29.73 1.02
CA LYS A 89 -14.88 -28.76 0.30
C LYS A 89 -16.36 -29.10 0.51
N TRP A 90 -17.21 -28.08 0.42
CA TRP A 90 -18.65 -28.20 0.62
C TRP A 90 -19.37 -27.43 -0.48
N GLU A 91 -20.49 -27.96 -0.96
CA GLU A 91 -21.26 -27.35 -2.05
C GLU A 91 -22.77 -27.43 -1.80
N LEU A 92 -23.49 -26.35 -2.10
CA LEU A 92 -24.95 -26.26 -2.00
C LEU A 92 -25.49 -25.60 -3.27
N HIS A 93 -26.54 -26.20 -3.84
CA HIS A 93 -27.26 -25.66 -4.98
C HIS A 93 -28.67 -25.28 -4.53
N ILE A 94 -29.07 -24.03 -4.79
CA ILE A 94 -30.42 -23.56 -4.49
C ILE A 94 -31.09 -23.17 -5.82
N PRO A 95 -32.14 -23.89 -6.25
CA PRO A 95 -32.81 -23.60 -7.51
C PRO A 95 -33.50 -22.22 -7.46
N PRO A 96 -33.73 -21.58 -8.62
CA PRO A 96 -34.49 -20.34 -8.67
C PRO A 96 -35.93 -20.54 -8.17
N LYS A 97 -36.58 -19.44 -7.79
CA LYS A 97 -38.00 -19.42 -7.41
C LYS A 97 -38.89 -19.78 -8.60
N GLU A 98 -40.18 -20.02 -8.34
CA GLU A 98 -41.16 -20.33 -9.40
C GLU A 98 -41.26 -19.23 -10.48
N ASP A 99 -41.04 -17.98 -10.10
CA ASP A 99 -41.00 -16.82 -11.01
C ASP A 99 -39.67 -16.69 -11.80
N LYS A 100 -38.79 -17.70 -11.68
CA LYS A 100 -37.44 -17.78 -12.26
C LYS A 100 -36.44 -16.74 -11.74
N THR A 101 -36.75 -16.04 -10.65
CA THR A 101 -35.79 -15.15 -9.99
C THR A 101 -34.88 -15.94 -9.02
N PRO A 102 -33.70 -15.42 -8.66
CA PRO A 102 -32.82 -16.08 -7.69
C PRO A 102 -33.51 -16.32 -6.33
N ALA A 103 -33.18 -17.44 -5.69
CA ALA A 103 -33.74 -17.81 -4.39
C ALA A 103 -33.39 -16.81 -3.28
N VAL A 104 -32.17 -16.29 -3.29
CA VAL A 104 -31.69 -15.25 -2.39
C VAL A 104 -31.70 -13.92 -3.14
N ALA A 105 -32.41 -12.92 -2.60
CA ALA A 105 -32.43 -11.59 -3.20
C ALA A 105 -31.15 -10.82 -2.88
N HIS A 106 -30.73 -9.91 -3.77
CA HIS A 106 -29.72 -8.91 -3.47
C HIS A 106 -30.02 -8.18 -2.14
N ASN A 107 -28.99 -7.89 -1.37
CA ASN A 107 -29.06 -7.28 -0.03
C ASN A 107 -29.69 -8.15 1.07
N SER A 108 -30.01 -9.42 0.80
CA SER A 108 -30.40 -10.35 1.87
C SER A 108 -29.19 -10.70 2.73
N LYS A 109 -29.42 -10.84 4.04
CA LYS A 109 -28.39 -11.32 4.96
C LYS A 109 -28.29 -12.82 4.94
N LEU A 110 -27.07 -13.30 5.11
CA LEU A 110 -26.70 -14.71 5.09
C LEU A 110 -25.71 -15.02 6.22
N LYS A 111 -25.69 -16.27 6.68
CA LYS A 111 -24.62 -16.86 7.48
C LYS A 111 -24.41 -18.32 7.09
N VAL A 112 -23.18 -18.78 7.19
CA VAL A 112 -22.84 -20.21 7.16
C VAL A 112 -22.95 -20.75 8.59
N VAL A 113 -23.76 -21.77 8.78
CA VAL A 113 -23.85 -22.51 10.05
C VAL A 113 -22.86 -23.65 9.98
N VAL A 114 -21.89 -23.66 10.88
CA VAL A 114 -20.88 -24.70 11.01
C VAL A 114 -21.21 -25.55 12.22
N HIS A 115 -21.48 -26.84 11.99
CA HIS A 115 -21.54 -27.84 13.05
C HIS A 115 -20.15 -28.45 13.25
N THR A 116 -19.62 -28.32 14.46
CA THR A 116 -18.33 -28.90 14.82
C THR A 116 -18.49 -30.33 15.34
N SER A 117 -17.43 -31.13 15.28
CA SER A 117 -17.42 -32.48 15.84
C SER A 117 -17.61 -32.52 17.37
N ALA A 118 -17.48 -31.38 18.05
CA ALA A 118 -17.77 -31.23 19.47
C ALA A 118 -19.26 -30.96 19.76
N GLY A 119 -20.11 -30.89 18.72
CA GLY A 119 -21.54 -30.59 18.83
C GLY A 119 -21.86 -29.10 18.96
N GLU A 120 -20.88 -28.22 18.73
CA GLU A 120 -21.09 -26.77 18.76
C GLU A 120 -21.68 -26.27 17.43
N ARG A 121 -22.41 -25.15 17.53
CA ARG A 121 -23.03 -24.48 16.39
C ARG A 121 -22.46 -23.09 16.27
N LEU A 122 -21.72 -22.87 15.20
CA LEU A 122 -21.03 -21.61 14.94
C LEU A 122 -21.69 -20.91 13.77
N PHE A 123 -21.84 -19.60 13.86
CA PHE A 123 -22.36 -18.77 12.79
C PHE A 123 -21.20 -17.98 12.20
N ARG A 124 -20.98 -18.12 10.89
CA ARG A 124 -19.80 -17.57 10.22
C ARG A 124 -20.19 -16.80 8.96
N ILE A 125 -19.39 -15.79 8.67
CA ILE A 125 -19.38 -15.13 7.37
C ILE A 125 -18.55 -16.00 6.42
N SER A 126 -19.00 -16.12 5.16
CA SER A 126 -18.22 -16.80 4.13
C SER A 126 -16.85 -16.11 3.97
N PRO A 127 -15.73 -16.85 3.94
CA PRO A 127 -14.40 -16.30 3.63
C PRO A 127 -14.38 -15.52 2.31
N TRP A 128 -15.32 -15.85 1.40
CA TRP A 128 -15.46 -15.29 0.05
C TRP A 128 -16.60 -14.26 -0.04
N ALA A 129 -17.08 -13.74 1.09
CA ALA A 129 -18.11 -12.72 1.12
C ALA A 129 -17.65 -11.45 0.37
N LYS A 130 -18.47 -11.01 -0.60
CA LYS A 130 -18.20 -9.81 -1.43
C LYS A 130 -18.59 -8.51 -0.73
N TYR A 131 -19.49 -8.59 0.24
CA TYR A 131 -19.95 -7.45 1.01
C TYR A 131 -20.46 -7.90 2.37
N VAL A 132 -20.11 -7.15 3.41
CA VAL A 132 -20.57 -7.36 4.76
C VAL A 132 -20.91 -6.00 5.35
N THR A 133 -21.89 -5.91 6.24
CA THR A 133 -22.31 -4.62 6.80
C THR A 133 -22.53 -4.73 8.30
N ARG A 134 -22.44 -3.60 9.00
CA ARG A 134 -22.76 -3.51 10.41
C ARG A 134 -23.86 -2.46 10.64
N HIS A 135 -24.93 -2.86 11.31
CA HIS A 135 -25.94 -1.92 11.78
C HIS A 135 -25.42 -1.10 12.97
N GLU A 136 -25.85 0.17 13.11
CA GLU A 136 -25.33 1.11 14.11
C GLU A 136 -25.35 0.60 15.56
N LYS A 137 -26.30 -0.28 15.91
CA LYS A 137 -26.43 -0.86 17.26
C LYS A 137 -25.81 -2.26 17.42
N SER A 138 -25.29 -2.84 16.33
CA SER A 138 -24.71 -4.17 16.33
C SER A 138 -23.20 -4.11 16.56
N VAL A 139 -22.69 -5.09 17.30
CA VAL A 139 -21.24 -5.31 17.43
C VAL A 139 -20.73 -6.17 16.26
N ILE A 140 -21.59 -7.07 15.76
CA ILE A 140 -21.28 -8.11 14.77
C ILE A 140 -21.69 -7.63 13.37
N TYR A 141 -20.91 -8.01 12.37
CA TYR A 141 -21.20 -7.80 10.96
C TYR A 141 -22.10 -8.92 10.40
N ASP A 142 -22.92 -8.54 9.43
CA ASP A 142 -23.75 -9.45 8.66
C ASP A 142 -23.15 -9.63 7.27
N TRP A 143 -23.07 -10.88 6.80
CA TRP A 143 -22.77 -11.14 5.40
C TRP A 143 -23.98 -10.79 4.54
N VAL A 144 -23.77 -9.88 3.59
CA VAL A 144 -24.81 -9.37 2.71
C VAL A 144 -24.60 -9.94 1.30
N HIS A 145 -25.65 -10.55 0.74
CA HIS A 145 -25.60 -11.05 -0.62
C HIS A 145 -25.52 -9.90 -1.63
N TRP A 146 -24.35 -9.74 -2.26
CA TRP A 146 -24.09 -8.70 -3.25
C TRP A 146 -24.21 -9.25 -4.68
N ASP A 147 -25.39 -9.08 -5.28
CA ASP A 147 -25.71 -9.38 -6.70
C ASP A 147 -26.60 -8.24 -7.26
N PRO A 148 -26.06 -7.02 -7.43
CA PRO A 148 -26.85 -5.87 -7.84
C PRO A 148 -27.51 -6.12 -9.21
N PRO A 149 -28.79 -5.77 -9.42
CA PRO A 149 -29.47 -5.96 -10.71
C PRO A 149 -28.81 -5.21 -11.87
N GLN A 150 -28.12 -4.11 -11.56
CA GLN A 150 -27.37 -3.27 -12.49
C GLN A 150 -25.95 -3.11 -11.93
N PRO A 151 -25.02 -4.03 -12.24
CA PRO A 151 -23.63 -3.88 -11.82
C PRO A 151 -22.98 -2.68 -12.54
N TYR A 152 -22.04 -2.03 -11.86
CA TYR A 152 -21.23 -0.97 -12.43
C TYR A 152 -20.38 -1.51 -13.58
N ILE A 153 -20.39 -0.79 -14.70
CA ILE A 153 -19.59 -1.11 -15.88
C ILE A 153 -18.51 -0.04 -15.99
N HIS A 154 -17.25 -0.45 -15.85
CA HIS A 154 -16.09 0.43 -16.04
C HIS A 154 -16.11 1.06 -17.43
N LYS A 155 -15.95 2.39 -17.48
CA LYS A 155 -16.03 3.18 -18.71
C LYS A 155 -14.64 3.51 -19.26
N HIS A 156 -13.63 3.61 -18.39
CA HIS A 156 -12.29 4.06 -18.76
C HIS A 156 -11.29 2.90 -18.77
N PRO A 157 -10.30 2.89 -19.67
CA PRO A 157 -9.21 1.93 -19.63
C PRO A 157 -8.25 2.23 -18.46
N ARG A 158 -7.43 1.25 -18.08
CA ARG A 158 -6.34 1.50 -17.14
C ARG A 158 -5.35 2.51 -17.75
N PRO A 159 -4.84 3.47 -16.98
CA PRO A 159 -3.70 4.29 -17.41
C PRO A 159 -2.47 3.40 -17.66
N GLN A 160 -1.57 3.85 -18.52
CA GLN A 160 -0.29 3.16 -18.72
C GLN A 160 0.60 3.30 -17.49
N LYS A 161 1.47 2.30 -17.25
CA LYS A 161 2.47 2.34 -16.18
C LYS A 161 3.33 3.61 -16.32
N PRO A 162 3.34 4.52 -15.33
CA PRO A 162 4.08 5.76 -15.43
C PRO A 162 5.58 5.50 -15.35
N ARG A 163 6.38 6.40 -15.96
CA ARG A 163 7.85 6.33 -15.93
C ARG A 163 8.41 6.35 -14.49
N SER A 164 7.80 7.13 -13.63
CA SER A 164 8.10 7.25 -12.20
C SER A 164 6.80 7.37 -11.40
N LEU A 165 6.81 6.88 -10.16
CA LEU A 165 5.64 6.92 -9.28
C LEU A 165 5.70 8.15 -8.38
N ARG A 166 4.62 8.94 -8.41
CA ARG A 166 4.31 10.01 -7.46
C ARG A 166 3.00 9.59 -6.81
N ILE A 167 3.13 8.99 -5.62
CA ILE A 167 2.05 8.29 -4.92
C ILE A 167 1.41 9.24 -3.92
N TYR A 168 0.08 9.34 -3.95
CA TYR A 168 -0.72 9.99 -2.92
C TYR A 168 -1.34 8.90 -2.03
N GLU A 169 -0.85 8.73 -0.82
CA GLU A 169 -1.35 7.72 0.10
C GLU A 169 -2.63 8.21 0.80
N SER A 170 -3.68 7.38 0.80
CA SER A 170 -5.03 7.82 1.16
C SER A 170 -5.84 6.78 1.91
N HIS A 171 -6.61 7.28 2.87
CA HIS A 171 -7.63 6.52 3.59
C HIS A 171 -8.99 7.21 3.37
N VAL A 172 -9.92 6.53 2.68
CA VAL A 172 -11.21 7.12 2.25
C VAL A 172 -12.01 7.66 3.43
N GLY A 173 -12.15 6.87 4.50
CA GLY A 173 -13.01 7.21 5.64
C GLY A 173 -12.65 8.49 6.41
N ILE A 174 -11.45 9.04 6.24
CA ILE A 174 -11.02 10.29 6.90
C ILE A 174 -10.87 11.45 5.91
N ALA A 175 -11.17 11.22 4.63
CA ALA A 175 -10.91 12.18 3.54
C ALA A 175 -12.02 13.25 3.42
N SER A 176 -12.42 13.83 4.55
CA SER A 176 -13.40 14.92 4.65
C SER A 176 -13.05 15.81 5.85
N PRO A 177 -13.39 17.11 5.84
CA PRO A 177 -13.24 17.98 7.00
C PRO A 177 -14.25 17.68 8.12
N GLU A 178 -15.26 16.85 7.86
CA GLU A 178 -16.25 16.45 8.85
C GLU A 178 -15.73 15.33 9.76
N GLY A 179 -16.05 15.40 11.05
CA GLY A 179 -15.74 14.34 12.02
C GLY A 179 -16.69 13.14 11.91
N LYS A 180 -16.69 12.48 10.76
CA LYS A 180 -17.45 11.26 10.47
C LYS A 180 -16.74 10.44 9.40
N VAL A 181 -17.15 9.19 9.21
CA VAL A 181 -16.63 8.39 8.09
C VAL A 181 -17.07 8.99 6.75
N ALA A 182 -16.12 9.37 5.91
CA ALA A 182 -16.36 9.85 4.56
C ALA A 182 -16.58 8.68 3.58
N SER A 183 -17.33 8.94 2.50
CA SER A 183 -17.71 7.91 1.52
C SER A 183 -16.77 7.84 0.31
N TYR A 184 -16.82 6.72 -0.43
CA TYR A 184 -16.18 6.56 -1.73
C TYR A 184 -16.62 7.65 -2.71
N SER A 185 -17.91 7.97 -2.73
CA SER A 185 -18.45 9.06 -3.56
C SER A 185 -17.87 10.42 -3.17
N ASN A 186 -17.74 10.72 -1.87
CA ASN A 186 -17.07 11.96 -1.43
C ASN A 186 -15.61 12.03 -1.91
N PHE A 187 -14.85 10.94 -1.77
CA PHE A 187 -13.46 10.88 -2.25
C PHE A 187 -13.38 11.13 -3.76
N THR A 188 -14.29 10.49 -4.52
CA THR A 188 -14.38 10.60 -5.98
C THR A 188 -14.58 12.06 -6.42
N HIS A 189 -15.53 12.76 -5.82
CA HIS A 189 -15.92 14.10 -6.27
C HIS A 189 -15.05 15.21 -5.69
N ASN A 190 -14.53 15.06 -4.47
CA ASN A 190 -13.88 16.15 -3.74
C ASN A 190 -12.37 15.99 -3.57
N VAL A 191 -11.84 14.76 -3.65
CA VAL A 191 -10.43 14.47 -3.37
C VAL A 191 -9.67 14.14 -4.65
N LEU A 192 -10.21 13.30 -5.55
CA LEU A 192 -9.54 12.99 -6.82
C LEU A 192 -9.15 14.23 -7.64
N PRO A 193 -9.98 15.28 -7.77
CA PRO A 193 -9.57 16.50 -8.48
C PRO A 193 -8.36 17.20 -7.84
N ARG A 194 -8.24 17.15 -6.50
CA ARG A 194 -7.12 17.75 -5.76
C ARG A 194 -5.83 16.97 -5.98
N ILE A 195 -5.91 15.63 -5.94
CA ILE A 195 -4.78 14.74 -6.23
C ILE A 195 -4.27 15.00 -7.66
N LYS A 196 -5.19 15.15 -8.62
CA LYS A 196 -4.84 15.47 -10.00
C LYS A 196 -4.18 16.85 -10.12
N ASP A 197 -4.71 17.87 -9.46
CA ASP A 197 -4.12 19.22 -9.51
C ASP A 197 -2.68 19.21 -8.99
N LEU A 198 -2.44 18.55 -7.85
CA LEU A 198 -1.14 18.35 -7.21
C LEU A 198 -0.11 17.63 -8.11
N GLY A 199 -0.53 16.97 -9.19
CA GLY A 199 0.38 16.31 -10.13
C GLY A 199 0.83 14.90 -9.73
N TYR A 200 0.19 14.31 -8.71
CA TYR A 200 0.33 12.89 -8.41
C TYR A 200 -0.24 12.05 -9.56
N ASN A 201 0.38 10.89 -9.81
CA ASN A 201 -0.02 9.99 -10.89
C ASN A 201 -0.45 8.60 -10.38
N CYS A 202 -0.35 8.37 -9.07
CA CYS A 202 -0.68 7.13 -8.41
C CYS A 202 -1.38 7.42 -7.07
N ILE A 203 -2.38 6.63 -6.71
CA ILE A 203 -3.02 6.65 -5.38
C ILE A 203 -2.74 5.31 -4.71
N GLN A 204 -2.25 5.34 -3.48
CA GLN A 204 -2.22 4.16 -2.61
C GLN A 204 -3.47 4.20 -1.72
N LEU A 205 -4.44 3.33 -1.98
CA LEU A 205 -5.68 3.25 -1.19
C LEU A 205 -5.52 2.24 -0.05
N MET A 206 -5.58 2.75 1.16
CA MET A 206 -5.53 1.99 2.40
C MET A 206 -6.94 1.65 2.90
N ALA A 207 -7.02 0.66 3.80
CA ALA A 207 -8.25 0.31 4.53
C ALA A 207 -9.46 -0.03 3.65
N ILE A 208 -9.24 -0.65 2.49
CA ILE A 208 -10.30 -1.06 1.57
C ILE A 208 -10.81 -2.47 1.88
N MET A 209 -9.91 -3.43 2.15
CA MET A 209 -10.33 -4.75 2.63
C MET A 209 -11.08 -4.61 3.96
N GLU A 210 -12.23 -5.27 4.08
CA GLU A 210 -13.10 -5.04 5.22
C GLU A 210 -12.46 -5.50 6.53
N HIS A 211 -12.49 -4.59 7.49
CA HIS A 211 -11.88 -4.73 8.82
C HIS A 211 -12.90 -4.25 9.86
N ALA A 212 -13.24 -5.06 10.86
CA ALA A 212 -14.28 -4.71 11.85
C ALA A 212 -13.85 -3.59 12.83
N TYR A 213 -12.55 -3.49 13.12
CA TYR A 213 -11.99 -2.48 14.04
C TYR A 213 -11.46 -1.28 13.26
N TYR A 214 -12.18 -0.15 13.27
CA TYR A 214 -11.86 1.02 12.44
C TYR A 214 -10.49 1.64 12.80
N ALA A 215 -10.15 1.69 14.09
CA ALA A 215 -8.86 2.19 14.56
C ALA A 215 -7.67 1.26 14.27
N SER A 216 -7.88 0.11 13.61
CA SER A 216 -6.77 -0.67 13.04
C SER A 216 -6.19 -0.06 11.77
N PHE A 217 -6.81 1.02 11.25
CA PHE A 217 -6.38 1.67 10.01
C PHE A 217 -6.42 0.76 8.77
N GLY A 218 -7.19 -0.34 8.84
CA GLY A 218 -7.28 -1.34 7.78
C GLY A 218 -6.52 -2.63 8.04
N TYR A 219 -5.60 -2.65 9.02
CA TYR A 219 -4.68 -3.78 9.20
C TYR A 219 -5.32 -5.02 9.84
N GLN A 220 -6.41 -4.88 10.58
CA GLN A 220 -7.13 -6.04 11.17
C GLN A 220 -8.24 -6.54 10.23
N VAL A 221 -7.84 -7.10 9.08
CA VAL A 221 -8.77 -7.59 8.06
C VAL A 221 -9.62 -8.76 8.58
N THR A 222 -10.92 -8.68 8.28
CA THR A 222 -11.94 -9.67 8.65
C THR A 222 -12.53 -10.38 7.44
N SER A 223 -12.85 -9.65 6.36
CA SER A 223 -13.42 -10.21 5.13
C SER A 223 -12.60 -9.76 3.92
N PHE A 224 -11.74 -10.65 3.42
CA PHE A 224 -10.70 -10.33 2.44
C PHE A 224 -11.21 -9.95 1.06
N PHE A 225 -12.40 -10.44 0.67
CA PHE A 225 -13.03 -10.16 -0.63
C PHE A 225 -14.04 -9.02 -0.57
N ALA A 226 -14.31 -8.48 0.62
CA ALA A 226 -15.27 -7.40 0.81
C ALA A 226 -14.59 -6.03 0.81
N ALA A 227 -15.12 -5.12 -0.01
CA ALA A 227 -14.82 -3.70 0.13
C ALA A 227 -15.49 -3.15 1.40
N SER A 228 -14.78 -2.29 2.13
CA SER A 228 -15.25 -1.80 3.43
C SER A 228 -16.55 -1.01 3.31
N SER A 229 -17.60 -1.58 3.90
CA SER A 229 -18.96 -1.04 3.89
C SER A 229 -19.12 0.31 4.57
N ARG A 230 -18.15 0.68 5.42
CA ARG A 230 -18.14 1.98 6.09
C ARG A 230 -18.10 3.16 5.12
N CYS A 231 -17.42 2.99 4.00
CA CYS A 231 -17.24 4.06 3.01
C CYS A 231 -18.30 4.01 1.90
N GLY A 232 -19.11 2.96 1.84
CA GLY A 232 -20.12 2.77 0.81
C GLY A 232 -20.11 1.36 0.22
N THR A 233 -20.74 1.24 -0.94
CA THR A 233 -20.95 -0.03 -1.64
C THR A 233 -19.77 -0.41 -2.55
N PRO A 234 -19.63 -1.69 -2.94
CA PRO A 234 -18.69 -2.12 -3.96
C PRO A 234 -18.78 -1.33 -5.28
N GLU A 235 -19.98 -0.92 -5.69
CA GLU A 235 -20.18 -0.17 -6.94
C GLU A 235 -19.63 1.25 -6.86
N GLU A 236 -19.72 1.91 -5.70
CA GLU A 236 -19.13 3.24 -5.48
C GLU A 236 -17.59 3.19 -5.45
N LEU A 237 -17.00 2.09 -4.98
CA LEU A 237 -15.54 1.88 -5.09
C LEU A 237 -15.11 1.65 -6.55
N LYS A 238 -15.88 0.88 -7.33
CA LYS A 238 -15.62 0.72 -8.77
C LYS A 238 -15.69 2.06 -9.50
N GLU A 239 -16.67 2.89 -9.18
CA GLU A 239 -16.79 4.26 -9.71
C GLU A 239 -15.57 5.11 -9.35
N LEU A 240 -15.12 5.10 -8.09
CA LEU A 240 -13.94 5.84 -7.64
C LEU A 240 -12.71 5.49 -8.49
N ILE A 241 -12.43 4.20 -8.67
CA ILE A 241 -11.27 3.73 -9.45
C ILE A 241 -11.42 4.10 -10.93
N ASP A 242 -12.63 3.95 -11.50
CA ASP A 242 -12.92 4.31 -12.89
C ASP A 242 -12.75 5.82 -13.16
N VAL A 243 -13.14 6.67 -12.21
CA VAL A 243 -12.93 8.12 -12.29
C VAL A 243 -11.45 8.47 -12.11
N ALA A 244 -10.71 7.81 -11.21
CA ALA A 244 -9.26 7.98 -11.10
C ALA A 244 -8.56 7.63 -12.43
N HIS A 245 -8.97 6.53 -13.07
CA HIS A 245 -8.50 6.13 -14.40
C HIS A 245 -8.80 7.18 -15.47
N SER A 246 -9.99 7.80 -15.43
CA SER A 246 -10.35 8.91 -16.34
C SER A 246 -9.43 10.13 -16.21
N LEU A 247 -8.83 10.32 -15.03
CA LEU A 247 -7.87 11.38 -14.74
C LEU A 247 -6.41 10.96 -15.07
N GLY A 248 -6.20 9.75 -15.58
CA GLY A 248 -4.88 9.19 -15.86
C GLY A 248 -4.08 8.86 -14.59
N ILE A 249 -4.77 8.56 -13.49
CA ILE A 249 -4.17 8.21 -12.20
C ILE A 249 -4.36 6.71 -11.97
N ILE A 250 -3.26 5.99 -11.73
CA ILE A 250 -3.33 4.58 -11.34
C ILE A 250 -3.70 4.46 -9.85
N VAL A 251 -4.32 3.36 -9.48
CA VAL A 251 -4.76 3.09 -8.10
C VAL A 251 -4.19 1.76 -7.64
N LEU A 252 -3.40 1.80 -6.58
CA LEU A 252 -2.86 0.63 -5.90
C LEU A 252 -3.70 0.34 -4.66
N LEU A 253 -3.95 -0.94 -4.40
CA LEU A 253 -4.63 -1.41 -3.20
C LEU A 253 -3.60 -1.78 -2.13
N ASP A 254 -3.88 -1.43 -0.88
CA ASP A 254 -3.17 -2.00 0.25
C ASP A 254 -3.67 -3.41 0.57
N VAL A 255 -2.80 -4.40 0.46
CA VAL A 255 -3.08 -5.82 0.65
C VAL A 255 -2.43 -6.29 1.94
N VAL A 256 -3.27 -6.68 2.89
CA VAL A 256 -2.83 -7.20 4.19
C VAL A 256 -2.94 -8.72 4.16
N HIS A 257 -1.92 -9.36 3.58
CA HIS A 257 -1.80 -10.82 3.57
C HIS A 257 -0.81 -11.36 4.61
N SER A 258 -0.20 -10.47 5.40
CA SER A 258 0.73 -10.83 6.48
C SER A 258 0.03 -11.50 7.66
N HIS A 259 -1.22 -11.13 7.93
CA HIS A 259 -2.02 -11.65 9.04
C HIS A 259 -3.54 -11.44 8.81
N ALA A 260 -4.35 -11.95 9.74
CA ALA A 260 -5.80 -11.71 9.79
C ALA A 260 -6.25 -11.40 11.22
N SER A 261 -7.41 -10.75 11.36
CA SER A 261 -8.01 -10.49 12.67
C SER A 261 -8.30 -11.78 13.44
N LYS A 262 -8.14 -11.74 14.77
CA LYS A 262 -8.58 -12.82 15.68
C LYS A 262 -10.10 -12.97 15.81
N ASN A 263 -10.89 -12.04 15.26
CA ASN A 263 -12.35 -12.11 15.32
C ASN A 263 -12.87 -13.41 14.68
N THR A 264 -13.62 -14.20 15.45
CA THR A 264 -14.20 -15.49 15.01
C THR A 264 -15.63 -15.37 14.50
N GLU A 265 -16.35 -14.31 14.87
CA GLU A 265 -17.76 -14.13 14.51
C GLU A 265 -17.90 -13.46 13.14
N ASP A 266 -17.06 -12.45 12.87
CA ASP A 266 -17.07 -11.66 11.63
C ASP A 266 -15.86 -11.93 10.73
N GLY A 267 -14.84 -12.60 11.28
CA GLY A 267 -13.56 -12.79 10.63
C GLY A 267 -13.29 -14.24 10.22
N LEU A 268 -12.12 -14.43 9.62
CA LEU A 268 -11.67 -15.72 9.09
C LEU A 268 -11.24 -16.71 10.19
N ASN A 269 -10.97 -16.23 11.41
CA ASN A 269 -10.45 -17.05 12.49
C ASN A 269 -11.47 -18.12 12.93
N ARG A 270 -11.00 -19.36 13.11
CA ARG A 270 -11.84 -20.51 13.49
C ARG A 270 -13.10 -20.68 12.64
N PHE A 271 -12.98 -20.45 11.33
CA PHE A 271 -14.08 -20.59 10.39
C PHE A 271 -14.75 -21.96 10.50
N ASP A 272 -14.00 -23.05 10.41
CA ASP A 272 -14.53 -24.42 10.49
C ASP A 272 -14.59 -24.98 11.92
N GLY A 273 -14.37 -24.13 12.93
CA GLY A 273 -14.27 -24.50 14.34
C GLY A 273 -12.87 -24.91 14.81
N SER A 274 -11.93 -25.17 13.90
CA SER A 274 -10.52 -25.48 14.24
C SER A 274 -9.65 -24.21 14.31
N ASP A 275 -8.51 -24.28 14.98
CA ASP A 275 -7.55 -23.17 15.00
C ASP A 275 -6.62 -23.14 13.76
N SER A 276 -6.71 -24.13 12.87
CA SER A 276 -5.72 -24.40 11.83
C SER A 276 -6.30 -24.49 10.41
N CYS A 277 -7.51 -23.98 10.20
CA CYS A 277 -8.15 -23.91 8.89
C CYS A 277 -7.29 -23.09 7.89
N PHE A 278 -7.30 -21.76 7.99
CA PHE A 278 -6.47 -20.89 7.14
C PHE A 278 -5.11 -20.56 7.76
N PHE A 279 -4.92 -20.88 9.03
CA PHE A 279 -3.80 -20.40 9.86
C PHE A 279 -2.95 -21.57 10.36
N HIS A 280 -1.74 -21.27 10.83
CA HIS A 280 -1.00 -22.27 11.62
C HIS A 280 -1.72 -22.55 12.96
N SER A 281 -1.55 -23.76 13.50
CA SER A 281 -2.01 -24.11 14.85
C SER A 281 -1.05 -23.61 15.92
N GLY A 282 -1.57 -23.38 17.14
CA GLY A 282 -0.73 -23.03 18.30
C GLY A 282 0.04 -21.72 18.15
N PRO A 283 1.20 -21.56 18.84
CA PRO A 283 1.94 -20.29 18.87
C PRO A 283 2.43 -19.81 17.50
N ARG A 284 2.72 -20.71 16.54
CA ARG A 284 3.12 -20.32 15.17
C ARG A 284 2.00 -19.60 14.42
N GLY A 285 0.75 -19.82 14.81
CA GLY A 285 -0.42 -19.19 14.20
C GLY A 285 -0.80 -17.83 14.78
N GLU A 286 0.01 -17.27 15.68
CA GLU A 286 -0.35 -16.08 16.43
C GLU A 286 0.77 -15.03 16.40
N HIS A 287 0.41 -13.80 16.04
CA HIS A 287 1.33 -12.67 16.09
C HIS A 287 1.16 -11.93 17.41
N SER A 288 2.13 -12.07 18.33
CA SER A 288 2.01 -11.61 19.71
C SER A 288 1.87 -10.10 19.87
N LEU A 289 2.57 -9.29 19.06
CA LEU A 289 2.49 -7.83 19.13
C LEU A 289 1.21 -7.25 18.51
N TRP A 290 0.69 -7.89 17.48
CA TRP A 290 -0.47 -7.39 16.73
C TRP A 290 -1.78 -8.04 17.17
N ASP A 291 -1.71 -8.99 18.10
CA ASP A 291 -2.85 -9.76 18.58
C ASP A 291 -3.67 -10.35 17.41
N SER A 292 -2.98 -10.95 16.43
CA SER A 292 -3.57 -11.40 15.15
C SER A 292 -3.24 -12.86 14.82
N ARG A 293 -3.80 -13.38 13.71
CA ARG A 293 -3.60 -14.76 13.22
C ARG A 293 -2.69 -14.80 12.00
N LEU A 294 -1.79 -15.79 11.94
CA LEU A 294 -0.79 -15.96 10.88
C LEU A 294 -1.15 -17.10 9.93
N PHE A 295 -1.19 -16.80 8.63
CA PHE A 295 -1.58 -17.74 7.59
C PHE A 295 -0.63 -18.93 7.51
N ASN A 296 -1.19 -20.11 7.17
CA ASN A 296 -0.39 -21.25 6.77
C ASN A 296 -0.15 -21.21 5.26
N TYR A 297 0.88 -20.49 4.81
CA TYR A 297 1.18 -20.31 3.38
C TYR A 297 1.51 -21.61 2.63
N SER A 298 1.86 -22.68 3.35
CA SER A 298 2.06 -24.02 2.75
C SER A 298 0.75 -24.71 2.35
N GLY A 299 -0.39 -24.25 2.89
CA GLY A 299 -1.71 -24.84 2.63
C GLY A 299 -2.22 -24.53 1.22
N TRP A 300 -2.59 -25.57 0.48
CA TRP A 300 -3.06 -25.43 -0.91
C TRP A 300 -4.28 -24.50 -1.05
N GLU A 301 -5.27 -24.64 -0.18
CA GLU A 301 -6.47 -23.81 -0.20
C GLU A 301 -6.21 -22.40 0.38
N VAL A 302 -5.16 -22.22 1.19
CA VAL A 302 -4.70 -20.89 1.63
C VAL A 302 -4.03 -20.16 0.46
N LEU A 303 -3.15 -20.83 -0.30
CA LEU A 303 -2.60 -20.28 -1.55
C LEU A 303 -3.72 -19.92 -2.53
N ARG A 304 -4.73 -20.80 -2.68
CA ARG A 304 -5.91 -20.54 -3.52
C ARG A 304 -6.63 -19.29 -3.08
N PHE A 305 -6.90 -19.16 -1.78
CA PHE A 305 -7.60 -18.03 -1.19
C PHE A 305 -6.85 -16.73 -1.44
N LEU A 306 -5.56 -16.65 -1.07
CA LEU A 306 -4.76 -15.43 -1.16
C LEU A 306 -4.44 -15.03 -2.62
N LEU A 307 -4.09 -15.99 -3.48
CA LEU A 307 -3.82 -15.70 -4.90
C LEU A 307 -5.11 -15.33 -5.64
N SER A 308 -6.25 -15.95 -5.28
CA SER A 308 -7.53 -15.57 -5.85
C SER A 308 -8.02 -14.21 -5.34
N ASN A 309 -7.64 -13.83 -4.12
CA ASN A 309 -7.90 -12.50 -3.58
C ASN A 309 -7.21 -11.40 -4.40
N LEU A 310 -5.92 -11.55 -4.70
CA LEU A 310 -5.20 -10.62 -5.57
C LEU A 310 -5.91 -10.48 -6.92
N ARG A 311 -6.33 -11.61 -7.51
CA ARG A 311 -7.02 -11.60 -8.80
C ARG A 311 -8.41 -10.98 -8.73
N TRP A 312 -9.13 -11.16 -7.63
CA TRP A 312 -10.43 -10.51 -7.39
C TRP A 312 -10.30 -9.00 -7.45
N TRP A 313 -9.33 -8.41 -6.74
CA TRP A 313 -9.12 -6.96 -6.75
C TRP A 313 -8.66 -6.42 -8.11
N MET A 314 -7.87 -7.20 -8.87
CA MET A 314 -7.49 -6.84 -10.25
C MET A 314 -8.65 -6.96 -11.25
N GLU A 315 -9.51 -7.97 -11.15
CA GLU A 315 -10.58 -8.19 -12.15
C GLU A 315 -11.86 -7.42 -11.82
N GLU A 316 -12.32 -7.43 -10.56
CA GLU A 316 -13.62 -6.86 -10.16
C GLU A 316 -13.59 -5.33 -10.02
N TYR A 317 -12.57 -4.81 -9.34
CA TYR A 317 -12.44 -3.38 -9.02
C TYR A 317 -11.45 -2.65 -9.93
N ARG A 318 -10.65 -3.43 -10.66
CA ARG A 318 -9.61 -2.95 -11.56
C ARG A 318 -8.54 -2.06 -10.95
N PHE A 319 -8.06 -2.42 -9.76
CA PHE A 319 -6.79 -1.89 -9.28
C PHE A 319 -5.66 -2.15 -10.30
N ASP A 320 -4.61 -1.35 -10.21
CA ASP A 320 -3.44 -1.36 -11.09
C ASP A 320 -2.22 -2.05 -10.44
N GLY A 321 -2.40 -2.55 -9.22
CA GLY A 321 -1.35 -3.18 -8.44
C GLY A 321 -1.60 -3.05 -6.94
N PHE A 322 -0.54 -3.34 -6.17
CA PHE A 322 -0.66 -3.55 -4.73
C PHE A 322 0.53 -3.00 -3.95
N ARG A 323 0.27 -2.56 -2.72
CA ARG A 323 1.27 -2.57 -1.65
C ARG A 323 0.98 -3.77 -0.76
N PHE A 324 1.98 -4.62 -0.54
CA PHE A 324 1.91 -5.71 0.42
C PHE A 324 2.39 -5.18 1.77
N ASP A 325 1.48 -5.16 2.72
CA ASP A 325 1.71 -4.67 4.08
C ASP A 325 2.38 -5.73 4.97
N GLY A 326 3.27 -5.28 5.85
CA GLY A 326 3.90 -6.15 6.84
C GLY A 326 4.76 -7.27 6.24
N VAL A 327 5.42 -7.03 5.10
CA VAL A 327 6.27 -8.05 4.43
C VAL A 327 7.37 -8.52 5.38
N SER A 328 7.99 -7.64 6.17
CA SER A 328 8.98 -8.08 7.18
C SER A 328 8.44 -9.12 8.16
N SER A 329 7.15 -9.04 8.54
CA SER A 329 6.50 -10.03 9.41
C SER A 329 6.35 -11.38 8.72
N MET A 330 6.12 -11.37 7.40
CA MET A 330 6.04 -12.58 6.58
C MET A 330 7.40 -13.23 6.42
N LEU A 331 8.44 -12.46 6.08
CA LEU A 331 9.76 -12.98 5.69
C LEU A 331 10.45 -13.80 6.78
N TYR A 332 10.16 -13.54 8.06
CA TYR A 332 10.86 -14.14 9.19
C TYR A 332 9.91 -14.73 10.23
N HIS A 333 10.24 -15.89 10.78
CA HIS A 333 9.49 -16.52 11.88
C HIS A 333 9.49 -15.71 13.18
N HIS A 334 10.45 -14.80 13.37
CA HIS A 334 10.45 -13.85 14.49
C HIS A 334 9.76 -12.52 14.15
N HIS A 335 9.28 -12.37 12.91
CA HIS A 335 8.50 -11.22 12.43
C HIS A 335 9.21 -9.85 12.53
N GLY A 336 10.54 -9.85 12.59
CA GLY A 336 11.34 -8.65 12.88
C GLY A 336 11.27 -8.17 14.34
N ILE A 337 10.54 -8.86 15.22
CA ILE A 337 10.34 -8.44 16.61
C ILE A 337 11.64 -8.60 17.39
N GLY A 338 12.09 -7.49 18.02
CA GLY A 338 13.30 -7.46 18.84
C GLY A 338 14.58 -7.79 18.07
N SER A 339 14.54 -7.75 16.74
CA SER A 339 15.66 -8.11 15.86
C SER A 339 16.16 -6.85 15.15
N GLY A 340 17.48 -6.63 15.16
CA GLY A 340 18.13 -5.58 14.38
C GLY A 340 18.68 -6.15 13.07
N PHE A 341 18.65 -5.35 12.01
CA PHE A 341 19.24 -5.68 10.72
C PHE A 341 20.43 -4.76 10.47
N SER A 342 21.64 -5.30 10.64
CA SER A 342 22.90 -4.56 10.46
C SER A 342 23.33 -4.46 9.01
N GLY A 343 22.81 -5.36 8.15
CA GLY A 343 23.26 -5.53 6.77
C GLY A 343 24.13 -6.76 6.55
N ASP A 344 24.41 -7.55 7.60
CA ASP A 344 25.02 -8.87 7.45
C ASP A 344 24.03 -9.84 6.78
N TYR A 345 24.47 -10.49 5.70
CA TYR A 345 23.64 -11.37 4.88
C TYR A 345 23.13 -12.59 5.65
N ALA A 346 23.84 -13.02 6.70
CA ALA A 346 23.37 -14.11 7.56
C ALA A 346 22.05 -13.79 8.30
N GLU A 347 21.75 -12.50 8.52
CA GLU A 347 20.49 -12.04 9.13
C GLU A 347 19.31 -12.22 8.18
N TYR A 348 19.56 -12.16 6.86
CA TYR A 348 18.54 -12.25 5.81
C TYR A 348 18.39 -13.66 5.23
N PHE A 349 19.43 -14.49 5.33
CA PHE A 349 19.48 -15.83 4.74
C PHE A 349 19.90 -16.85 5.80
N GLY A 350 18.92 -17.40 6.52
CA GLY A 350 19.11 -18.41 7.56
C GLY A 350 17.82 -19.14 7.92
N LEU A 351 17.87 -20.00 8.95
CA LEU A 351 16.72 -20.84 9.38
C LEU A 351 15.54 -20.02 9.94
N GLN A 352 15.77 -18.74 10.25
CA GLN A 352 14.74 -17.81 10.70
C GLN A 352 13.80 -17.36 9.58
N VAL A 353 14.18 -17.57 8.32
CA VAL A 353 13.43 -17.14 7.15
C VAL A 353 12.25 -18.09 6.91
N ASP A 354 11.06 -17.54 6.73
CA ASP A 354 9.86 -18.34 6.45
C ASP A 354 9.76 -18.66 4.96
N GLU A 355 10.28 -19.83 4.56
CA GLU A 355 10.29 -20.28 3.17
C GLU A 355 8.88 -20.38 2.55
N ASP A 356 7.86 -20.75 3.34
CA ASP A 356 6.49 -20.89 2.85
C ASP A 356 5.93 -19.53 2.43
N SER A 357 6.19 -18.50 3.23
CA SER A 357 5.81 -17.12 2.92
C SER A 357 6.53 -16.58 1.68
N LEU A 358 7.83 -16.89 1.53
CA LEU A 358 8.62 -16.48 0.38
C LEU A 358 8.05 -17.08 -0.90
N VAL A 359 7.75 -18.38 -0.89
CA VAL A 359 7.13 -19.06 -2.02
C VAL A 359 5.79 -18.40 -2.39
N TYR A 360 4.96 -18.07 -1.40
CA TYR A 360 3.71 -17.35 -1.65
C TYR A 360 3.95 -15.99 -2.34
N LEU A 361 4.85 -15.15 -1.79
CA LEU A 361 5.16 -13.83 -2.36
C LEU A 361 5.71 -13.92 -3.78
N MET A 362 6.58 -14.90 -4.04
CA MET A 362 7.10 -15.17 -5.38
C MET A 362 6.02 -15.58 -6.37
N LEU A 363 5.13 -16.50 -5.97
CA LEU A 363 4.00 -16.94 -6.80
C LEU A 363 3.07 -15.76 -7.09
N ALA A 364 2.74 -14.96 -6.08
CA ALA A 364 1.91 -13.78 -6.22
C ALA A 364 2.49 -12.79 -7.24
N ASN A 365 3.75 -12.40 -7.08
CA ASN A 365 4.41 -11.48 -8.00
C ASN A 365 4.57 -12.07 -9.40
N HIS A 366 4.97 -13.34 -9.52
CA HIS A 366 5.11 -14.00 -10.82
C HIS A 366 3.78 -14.02 -11.59
N ILE A 367 2.70 -14.45 -10.92
CA ILE A 367 1.37 -14.56 -11.53
C ILE A 367 0.83 -13.16 -11.90
N LEU A 368 0.95 -12.17 -11.01
CA LEU A 368 0.47 -10.81 -11.27
C LEU A 368 1.14 -10.21 -12.50
N HIS A 369 2.47 -10.24 -12.57
CA HIS A 369 3.20 -9.68 -13.71
C HIS A 369 3.03 -10.49 -15.00
N THR A 370 2.72 -11.79 -14.91
CA THR A 370 2.42 -12.61 -16.09
C THR A 370 1.03 -12.32 -16.66
N LEU A 371 0.05 -12.04 -15.80
CA LEU A 371 -1.33 -11.75 -16.22
C LEU A 371 -1.56 -10.26 -16.54
N TYR A 372 -0.81 -9.38 -15.89
CA TYR A 372 -0.96 -7.93 -15.94
C TYR A 372 0.42 -7.27 -16.08
N GLU A 373 0.84 -7.04 -17.33
CA GLU A 373 2.17 -6.52 -17.65
C GLU A 373 2.50 -5.18 -16.95
N ASP A 374 1.51 -4.29 -16.87
CA ASP A 374 1.65 -2.97 -16.25
C ASP A 374 1.41 -2.97 -14.73
N CYS A 375 1.22 -4.13 -14.10
CA CYS A 375 1.04 -4.23 -12.66
C CYS A 375 2.23 -3.63 -11.91
N ILE A 376 1.94 -3.08 -10.73
CA ILE A 376 2.94 -2.55 -9.81
C ILE A 376 2.77 -3.22 -8.45
N THR A 377 3.82 -3.85 -7.93
CA THR A 377 3.82 -4.35 -6.55
C THR A 377 4.88 -3.67 -5.69
N ILE A 378 4.47 -3.22 -4.51
CA ILE A 378 5.31 -2.52 -3.53
C ILE A 378 5.38 -3.37 -2.26
N ALA A 379 6.58 -3.65 -1.76
CA ALA A 379 6.78 -4.31 -0.48
C ALA A 379 7.00 -3.28 0.65
N GLU A 380 6.20 -3.39 1.71
CA GLU A 380 6.51 -2.74 2.98
C GLU A 380 7.42 -3.67 3.80
N ASP A 381 8.72 -3.44 3.66
CA ASP A 381 9.75 -4.18 4.37
C ASP A 381 10.73 -3.22 5.07
N VAL A 382 10.83 -3.33 6.39
CA VAL A 382 11.79 -2.59 7.22
C VAL A 382 13.16 -3.26 7.19
N SER A 383 13.24 -4.59 6.99
CA SER A 383 14.50 -5.32 7.20
C SER A 383 15.59 -4.93 6.22
N GLY A 384 15.24 -4.70 4.95
CA GLY A 384 16.24 -4.47 3.91
C GLY A 384 16.60 -5.71 3.10
N MET A 385 15.71 -6.72 3.05
CA MET A 385 16.04 -8.02 2.44
C MET A 385 16.59 -7.86 1.01
N PRO A 386 17.82 -8.31 0.74
CA PRO A 386 18.38 -8.27 -0.60
C PRO A 386 17.53 -9.07 -1.59
N THR A 387 17.45 -8.61 -2.84
CA THR A 387 16.73 -9.27 -3.95
C THR A 387 15.20 -9.29 -3.81
N LEU A 388 14.65 -8.60 -2.82
CA LEU A 388 13.20 -8.42 -2.65
C LEU A 388 12.56 -7.82 -3.90
N CYS A 389 13.21 -6.81 -4.50
CA CYS A 389 12.73 -6.11 -5.69
C CYS A 389 13.45 -6.54 -6.97
N CYS A 390 14.02 -7.76 -7.00
CA CYS A 390 14.58 -8.35 -8.22
C CYS A 390 13.56 -9.30 -8.86
N PRO A 391 13.60 -9.48 -10.21
CA PRO A 391 12.71 -10.40 -10.89
C PRO A 391 12.80 -11.84 -10.36
N VAL A 392 11.66 -12.54 -10.34
CA VAL A 392 11.58 -13.95 -9.91
C VAL A 392 12.50 -14.86 -10.73
N GLN A 393 12.63 -14.59 -12.03
CA GLN A 393 13.48 -15.35 -12.95
C GLN A 393 14.97 -15.21 -12.63
N GLU A 394 15.37 -14.14 -11.93
CA GLU A 394 16.74 -13.86 -11.52
C GLU A 394 17.06 -14.31 -10.09
N GLY A 395 16.08 -14.90 -9.38
CA GLY A 395 16.27 -15.35 -8.01
C GLY A 395 15.59 -14.48 -6.94
N GLY A 396 14.97 -13.36 -7.33
CA GLY A 396 14.32 -12.42 -6.41
C GLY A 396 12.86 -12.76 -6.07
N LEU A 397 12.23 -11.88 -5.29
CA LEU A 397 10.82 -12.04 -4.89
C LEU A 397 9.82 -11.38 -5.84
N GLY A 398 10.29 -10.58 -6.79
CA GLY A 398 9.49 -10.04 -7.89
C GLY A 398 8.72 -8.76 -7.59
N PHE A 399 8.99 -8.08 -6.48
CA PHE A 399 8.42 -6.75 -6.24
C PHE A 399 9.03 -5.69 -7.17
N ASP A 400 8.25 -4.69 -7.59
CA ASP A 400 8.80 -3.56 -8.35
C ASP A 400 9.55 -2.56 -7.45
N TYR A 401 9.03 -2.33 -6.24
CA TYR A 401 9.53 -1.34 -5.30
C TYR A 401 9.49 -1.84 -3.86
N ARG A 402 10.37 -1.29 -3.01
CA ARG A 402 10.24 -1.32 -1.55
C ARG A 402 10.09 0.08 -0.95
N LEU A 403 9.49 0.18 0.22
CA LEU A 403 9.45 1.44 0.96
C LEU A 403 10.82 1.78 1.60
N ALA A 404 11.26 3.03 1.50
CA ALA A 404 12.51 3.50 2.12
C ALA A 404 12.26 4.00 3.55
N MET A 405 11.90 3.07 4.43
CA MET A 405 11.34 3.35 5.76
C MET A 405 12.31 4.04 6.74
N ALA A 406 13.62 4.02 6.47
CA ALA A 406 14.62 4.71 7.28
C ALA A 406 14.64 6.24 7.09
N ILE A 407 14.03 6.76 6.02
CA ILE A 407 14.02 8.20 5.71
C ILE A 407 13.16 8.99 6.71
N PRO A 408 11.91 8.61 7.01
CA PRO A 408 11.11 9.27 8.03
C PRO A 408 11.79 9.31 9.40
N ASP A 409 12.37 8.20 9.84
CA ASP A 409 13.07 8.12 11.13
C ASP A 409 14.22 9.12 11.22
N LYS A 410 14.93 9.35 10.11
CA LYS A 410 15.99 10.36 10.05
C LYS A 410 15.46 11.77 10.26
N TRP A 411 14.36 12.14 9.61
CA TRP A 411 13.76 13.45 9.80
C TRP A 411 13.23 13.63 11.23
N ILE A 412 12.58 12.62 11.79
CA ILE A 412 12.12 12.63 13.19
C ILE A 412 13.30 12.82 14.14
N GLN A 413 14.38 12.06 13.95
CA GLN A 413 15.58 12.15 14.77
C GLN A 413 16.15 13.57 14.73
N ILE A 414 16.38 14.10 13.52
CA ILE A 414 16.97 15.42 13.32
C ILE A 414 16.11 16.51 13.97
N LEU A 415 14.78 16.46 13.79
CA LEU A 415 13.86 17.47 14.31
C LEU A 415 13.64 17.39 15.83
N LYS A 416 13.82 16.21 16.45
CA LYS A 416 13.63 16.02 17.90
C LYS A 416 14.90 16.19 18.72
N GLU A 417 16.04 15.77 18.18
CA GLU A 417 17.27 15.59 18.95
C GLU A 417 18.32 16.69 18.69
N PHE A 418 18.24 17.39 17.55
CA PHE A 418 19.28 18.32 17.13
C PHE A 418 18.72 19.71 16.83
N LYS A 419 19.52 20.74 17.12
CA LYS A 419 19.28 22.10 16.62
C LYS A 419 19.71 22.19 15.16
N ASP A 420 19.16 23.14 14.41
CA ASP A 420 19.44 23.34 12.99
C ASP A 420 20.96 23.44 12.69
N GLU A 421 21.73 24.16 13.51
CA GLU A 421 23.18 24.28 13.37
C GLU A 421 23.96 22.96 13.58
N ASP A 422 23.36 22.00 14.27
CA ASP A 422 23.97 20.69 14.58
C ASP A 422 23.59 19.62 13.54
N TRP A 423 22.76 19.95 12.55
CA TRP A 423 22.41 19.02 11.49
C TRP A 423 23.64 18.62 10.68
N ASN A 424 23.81 17.30 10.50
CA ASN A 424 24.94 16.73 9.78
C ASN A 424 24.55 16.44 8.31
N MET A 425 25.11 17.22 7.39
CA MET A 425 24.79 17.14 5.96
C MET A 425 25.19 15.79 5.36
N GLY A 426 26.35 15.26 5.77
CA GLY A 426 26.83 13.95 5.35
C GLY A 426 25.91 12.82 5.78
N ASN A 427 25.35 12.88 6.99
CA ASN A 427 24.43 11.88 7.52
C ASN A 427 23.07 11.92 6.80
N ILE A 428 22.55 13.12 6.52
CA ILE A 428 21.33 13.29 5.70
C ILE A 428 21.55 12.65 4.32
N VAL A 429 22.62 13.04 3.62
CA VAL A 429 22.93 12.48 2.29
C VAL A 429 23.11 10.97 2.37
N PHE A 430 23.83 10.47 3.38
CA PHE A 430 24.01 9.03 3.57
C PHE A 430 22.66 8.32 3.67
N THR A 431 21.75 8.76 4.54
CA THR A 431 20.43 8.12 4.66
C THR A 431 19.61 8.18 3.37
N MET A 432 19.61 9.31 2.65
CA MET A 432 18.84 9.45 1.40
C MET A 432 19.38 8.59 0.25
N THR A 433 20.67 8.26 0.28
CA THR A 433 21.36 7.53 -0.80
C THR A 433 21.70 6.09 -0.46
N ASN A 434 21.68 5.71 0.81
CA ASN A 434 22.05 4.37 1.28
C ASN A 434 20.94 3.36 0.95
N ARG A 435 20.96 2.88 -0.30
CA ARG A 435 20.05 1.88 -0.84
C ARG A 435 20.77 0.97 -1.81
N ARG A 436 20.12 -0.14 -2.16
CA ARG A 436 20.61 -1.08 -3.18
C ARG A 436 20.33 -0.50 -4.56
N TYR A 437 21.36 -0.22 -5.36
CA TYR A 437 21.18 0.48 -6.63
C TYR A 437 20.45 -0.33 -7.72
N GLY A 438 20.47 -1.67 -7.63
CA GLY A 438 19.73 -2.56 -8.52
C GLY A 438 18.24 -2.71 -8.19
N GLU A 439 17.80 -2.16 -7.05
CA GLU A 439 16.43 -2.29 -6.55
C GLU A 439 15.79 -0.91 -6.41
N LYS A 440 14.54 -0.76 -6.86
CA LYS A 440 13.85 0.52 -6.75
C LYS A 440 13.25 0.69 -5.37
N CYS A 441 13.17 1.93 -4.90
CA CYS A 441 12.49 2.26 -3.66
C CYS A 441 11.56 3.47 -3.83
N ILE A 442 10.50 3.50 -3.00
CA ILE A 442 9.66 4.67 -2.79
C ILE A 442 10.21 5.40 -1.55
N ALA A 443 10.72 6.60 -1.74
CA ALA A 443 11.24 7.45 -0.68
C ALA A 443 10.18 8.45 -0.26
N TYR A 444 9.99 8.64 1.06
CA TYR A 444 9.03 9.57 1.67
C TYR A 444 9.56 10.21 2.95
N ALA A 445 9.09 11.43 3.23
CA ALA A 445 9.51 12.21 4.39
C ALA A 445 8.82 11.78 5.70
N GLU A 446 7.57 11.33 5.61
CA GLU A 446 6.71 10.98 6.75
C GLU A 446 5.64 9.96 6.32
N SER A 447 5.25 9.07 7.23
CA SER A 447 4.32 7.94 7.04
C SER A 447 3.07 8.07 7.92
N HIS A 448 2.08 7.19 7.68
CA HIS A 448 0.82 7.22 8.40
C HIS A 448 1.01 6.75 9.85
N ASP A 449 2.02 5.90 10.11
CA ASP A 449 2.44 5.52 11.45
C ASP A 449 2.88 6.74 12.25
N GLN A 450 3.64 7.65 11.63
CA GLN A 450 4.04 8.87 12.31
C GLN A 450 2.84 9.78 12.60
N VAL A 451 1.89 9.91 11.67
CA VAL A 451 0.70 10.74 11.89
C VAL A 451 -0.21 10.16 13.00
N LEU A 452 -0.17 8.85 13.24
CA LEU A 452 -0.89 8.18 14.34
C LEU A 452 -0.16 8.28 15.69
N LEU A 453 1.17 8.17 15.69
CA LEU A 453 1.97 8.06 16.92
C LEU A 453 2.56 9.38 17.43
N SER A 454 2.71 10.40 16.58
CA SER A 454 3.42 11.63 16.92
C SER A 454 2.49 12.85 17.00
N GLY A 455 2.01 13.14 18.22
CA GLY A 455 1.18 14.32 18.50
C GLY A 455 1.90 15.68 18.48
N ASN A 456 3.18 15.79 18.07
CA ASN A 456 4.02 16.96 18.42
C ASN A 456 4.98 17.54 17.37
N LEU A 457 4.99 17.14 16.09
CA LEU A 457 5.86 17.81 15.10
C LEU A 457 5.13 18.98 14.42
N HIS A 458 5.17 20.14 15.07
CA HIS A 458 4.67 21.42 14.55
C HIS A 458 5.83 22.40 14.31
N SER A 459 6.57 22.25 13.20
CA SER A 459 7.23 23.37 12.48
C SER A 459 8.11 22.83 11.33
N SER A 460 8.03 23.50 10.18
CA SER A 460 8.85 23.35 8.96
C SER A 460 8.99 21.93 8.37
N LYS A 461 8.12 21.62 7.40
CA LYS A 461 8.22 20.41 6.56
C LYS A 461 9.05 20.70 5.31
N THR A 462 10.05 19.86 5.02
CA THR A 462 10.79 19.85 3.74
C THR A 462 10.26 18.68 2.92
N SER A 463 9.68 18.97 1.74
CA SER A 463 8.96 17.99 0.92
C SER A 463 9.85 16.89 0.35
N LEU A 464 9.49 15.62 0.58
CA LEU A 464 9.97 14.45 -0.15
C LEU A 464 8.80 13.49 -0.40
N LEU A 465 8.86 12.84 -1.56
CA LEU A 465 7.79 12.21 -2.33
C LEU A 465 7.01 11.11 -1.60
N CYS A 466 5.78 10.78 -1.99
CA CYS A 466 4.87 9.92 -1.21
C CYS A 466 4.48 10.54 0.14
N LEU A 467 3.40 11.30 0.09
CA LEU A 467 2.80 11.96 1.24
C LEU A 467 1.44 11.33 1.50
N ILE A 468 1.10 11.19 2.78
CA ILE A 468 -0.27 10.90 3.21
C ILE A 468 -1.12 12.15 3.01
N ALA A 469 -2.36 11.93 2.61
CA ALA A 469 -3.34 12.99 2.43
C ALA A 469 -3.35 13.98 3.61
N GLY A 470 -3.07 15.25 3.33
CA GLY A 470 -2.93 16.33 4.31
C GLY A 470 -1.50 16.85 4.46
N ASN A 471 -0.49 15.99 4.31
CA ASN A 471 0.90 16.36 4.56
C ASN A 471 1.47 17.30 3.49
N GLU A 472 0.96 17.24 2.26
CA GLU A 472 1.33 18.10 1.13
C GLU A 472 1.13 19.59 1.40
N PHE A 473 0.20 19.93 2.29
CA PHE A 473 -0.04 21.31 2.70
C PHE A 473 0.34 21.57 4.16
N GLY A 474 0.95 20.60 4.84
CA GLY A 474 1.31 20.72 6.25
C GLY A 474 0.10 20.74 7.20
N HIS A 475 -0.86 19.83 6.99
CA HIS A 475 -2.02 19.66 7.87
C HIS A 475 -1.57 19.64 9.36
N PRO A 476 -2.22 20.44 10.23
CA PRO A 476 -1.85 20.54 11.64
C PRO A 476 -2.32 19.29 12.42
N GLU A 477 -2.04 19.24 13.72
CA GLU A 477 -2.54 18.18 14.61
C GLU A 477 -2.03 16.77 14.23
N TRP A 478 -2.73 15.72 14.66
CA TRP A 478 -2.42 14.32 14.39
C TRP A 478 -3.70 13.57 14.00
N LEU A 479 -3.59 12.32 13.55
CA LEU A 479 -4.75 11.45 13.33
C LEU A 479 -4.99 10.59 14.58
N ASP A 480 -6.23 10.53 15.03
CA ASP A 480 -6.66 9.59 16.08
C ASP A 480 -8.04 9.06 15.74
N PHE A 481 -8.17 7.74 15.71
CA PHE A 481 -9.40 7.06 15.34
C PHE A 481 -10.30 6.87 16.56
N PRO A 482 -11.61 6.77 16.37
CA PRO A 482 -12.56 6.43 17.43
C PRO A 482 -12.14 5.15 18.16
N ARG A 483 -11.95 5.27 19.48
CA ARG A 483 -11.63 4.17 20.38
C ARG A 483 -12.02 4.53 21.81
N VAL A 484 -12.08 3.54 22.69
CA VAL A 484 -12.41 3.73 24.11
C VAL A 484 -11.54 4.81 24.77
N GLY A 485 -10.24 4.88 24.41
CA GLY A 485 -9.30 5.85 24.96
C GLY A 485 -9.56 7.32 24.60
N ASN A 486 -10.41 7.62 23.60
CA ASN A 486 -10.79 8.97 23.23
C ASN A 486 -12.32 9.18 23.16
N ASN A 487 -13.08 8.34 23.87
CA ASN A 487 -14.55 8.34 23.91
C ASN A 487 -15.20 8.17 22.52
N GLU A 488 -14.65 7.29 21.68
CA GLU A 488 -15.16 7.04 20.31
C GLU A 488 -15.22 8.32 19.46
N SER A 489 -14.28 9.23 19.66
CA SER A 489 -14.26 10.54 19.00
C SER A 489 -13.78 10.43 17.55
N TYR A 490 -14.53 11.06 16.64
CA TYR A 490 -14.14 11.26 15.24
C TYR A 490 -13.46 12.62 15.01
N HIS A 491 -13.18 13.39 16.07
CA HIS A 491 -12.67 14.76 15.93
C HIS A 491 -11.33 14.83 15.19
N TYR A 492 -10.43 13.86 15.40
CA TYR A 492 -9.14 13.79 14.70
C TYR A 492 -9.14 12.77 13.55
N ALA A 493 -10.25 12.06 13.31
CA ALA A 493 -10.40 11.10 12.21
C ALA A 493 -10.93 11.80 10.95
N ARG A 494 -10.27 12.88 10.51
CA ARG A 494 -10.71 13.77 9.43
C ARG A 494 -9.54 14.50 8.77
N ARG A 495 -9.79 15.14 7.63
CA ARG A 495 -8.83 15.99 6.90
C ARG A 495 -9.39 17.37 6.59
N GLN A 496 -8.75 18.39 7.14
CA GLN A 496 -9.16 19.79 7.04
C GLN A 496 -8.74 20.43 5.70
N PHE A 497 -9.25 19.91 4.57
CA PHE A 497 -8.93 20.46 3.24
C PHE A 497 -9.35 21.93 3.08
N ASN A 498 -10.31 22.39 3.88
CA ASN A 498 -10.71 23.79 3.97
C ASN A 498 -9.57 24.74 4.38
N LEU A 499 -8.51 24.25 5.04
CA LEU A 499 -7.34 25.06 5.39
C LEU A 499 -6.58 25.55 4.14
N VAL A 500 -6.56 24.74 3.07
CA VAL A 500 -5.95 25.10 1.79
C VAL A 500 -6.82 26.10 1.04
N ASP A 501 -8.14 25.95 1.12
CA ASP A 501 -9.11 26.79 0.41
C ASP A 501 -9.32 28.17 1.07
N THR A 502 -8.70 28.42 2.23
CA THR A 502 -8.86 29.66 2.99
C THR A 502 -7.72 30.65 2.72
N ASP A 503 -7.99 31.67 1.91
CA ASP A 503 -6.99 32.62 1.37
C ASP A 503 -6.08 33.32 2.40
N HIS A 504 -6.57 33.57 3.62
CA HIS A 504 -5.81 34.27 4.66
C HIS A 504 -4.92 33.34 5.50
N LEU A 505 -4.96 32.03 5.27
CA LEU A 505 -4.04 31.05 5.84
C LEU A 505 -2.87 30.79 4.89
N ARG A 506 -1.82 30.12 5.38
CA ARG A 506 -0.59 29.86 4.62
C ARG A 506 -0.48 28.44 4.03
N TYR A 507 -1.43 27.55 4.32
CA TYR A 507 -1.39 26.15 3.87
C TYR A 507 -1.37 26.01 2.33
N TRP A 508 -2.03 26.92 1.62
CA TRP A 508 -2.00 26.96 0.15
C TRP A 508 -0.58 27.15 -0.42
N GLN A 509 0.33 27.76 0.33
CA GLN A 509 1.72 28.01 -0.08
C GLN A 509 2.51 26.68 -0.16
N LEU A 510 2.32 25.80 0.83
CA LEU A 510 2.89 24.45 0.83
C LEU A 510 2.24 23.57 -0.24
N TYR A 511 0.92 23.65 -0.37
CA TYR A 511 0.18 22.96 -1.44
C TYR A 511 0.70 23.34 -2.84
N ALA A 512 0.93 24.64 -3.08
CA ALA A 512 1.48 25.12 -4.35
C ALA A 512 2.91 24.62 -4.61
N PHE A 513 3.74 24.55 -3.56
CA PHE A 513 5.09 24.02 -3.68
C PHE A 513 5.10 22.53 -4.01
N ASP A 514 4.28 21.72 -3.32
CA ASP A 514 4.15 20.30 -3.61
C ASP A 514 3.64 20.04 -5.03
N ARG A 515 2.62 20.79 -5.45
CA ARG A 515 2.10 20.76 -6.82
C ARG A 515 3.18 21.00 -7.86
N ASP A 516 3.93 22.09 -7.70
CA ASP A 516 4.91 22.51 -8.68
C ASP A 516 6.16 21.60 -8.63
N MET A 517 6.49 21.01 -7.48
CA MET A 517 7.53 19.98 -7.33
C MET A 517 7.19 18.73 -8.14
N ASN A 518 5.95 18.21 -7.99
CA ASN A 518 5.48 17.05 -8.76
C ASN A 518 5.41 17.32 -10.27
N ARG A 519 4.93 18.49 -10.68
CA ARG A 519 4.90 18.89 -12.11
C ARG A 519 6.30 19.06 -12.69
N THR A 520 7.24 19.55 -11.88
CA THR A 520 8.64 19.68 -12.30
C THR A 520 9.27 18.30 -12.42
N GLU A 521 8.95 17.35 -11.52
CA GLU A 521 9.39 15.95 -11.67
C GLU A 521 8.83 15.30 -12.93
N ASP A 522 7.56 15.51 -13.24
CA ASP A 522 6.93 14.97 -14.44
C ASP A 522 7.66 15.43 -15.71
N LYS A 523 8.05 16.71 -15.75
CA LYS A 523 8.79 17.32 -16.85
C LYS A 523 10.23 16.81 -16.98
N TYR A 524 10.98 16.70 -15.87
CA TYR A 524 12.43 16.43 -15.91
C TYR A 524 12.80 14.97 -15.60
N GLY A 525 11.96 14.23 -14.87
CA GLY A 525 12.07 12.79 -14.70
C GLY A 525 13.18 12.31 -13.78
N TRP A 526 13.54 13.09 -12.75
CA TRP A 526 14.66 12.71 -11.89
C TRP A 526 14.43 11.44 -11.07
N LEU A 527 13.19 11.04 -10.80
CA LEU A 527 12.94 9.82 -10.03
C LEU A 527 13.32 8.55 -10.79
N ALA A 528 13.07 8.54 -12.11
CA ALA A 528 13.39 7.43 -13.00
C ALA A 528 14.86 7.44 -13.47
N ALA A 529 15.56 8.55 -13.28
CA ALA A 529 16.97 8.66 -13.61
C ALA A 529 17.85 7.90 -12.61
N SER A 530 19.06 7.58 -13.09
CA SER A 530 20.15 7.02 -12.28
C SER A 530 20.38 7.79 -10.97
N PRO A 531 21.05 7.15 -9.99
CA PRO A 531 21.38 7.80 -8.72
C PRO A 531 22.05 9.17 -8.90
N ALA A 532 21.76 10.09 -7.98
CA ALA A 532 22.31 11.43 -8.00
C ALA A 532 23.84 11.42 -7.82
N TYR A 533 24.52 12.36 -8.46
CA TYR A 533 25.91 12.67 -8.18
C TYR A 533 25.99 13.78 -7.13
N ILE A 534 26.46 13.47 -5.92
CA ILE A 534 26.55 14.44 -4.82
C ILE A 534 27.91 15.17 -4.89
N SER A 535 27.90 16.41 -5.38
CA SER A 535 29.11 17.24 -5.47
C SER A 535 29.46 17.96 -4.16
N VAL A 536 28.47 18.28 -3.32
CA VAL A 536 28.70 19.02 -2.06
C VAL A 536 27.84 18.46 -0.93
N LYS A 537 28.45 18.30 0.24
CA LYS A 537 27.82 18.04 1.55
C LYS A 537 28.60 18.81 2.62
N HIS A 538 28.48 20.13 2.62
CA HIS A 538 29.33 21.03 3.38
C HIS A 538 28.77 21.29 4.78
N GLU A 539 29.47 20.82 5.82
CA GLU A 539 28.99 20.88 7.21
C GLU A 539 28.99 22.28 7.85
N GLY A 540 29.95 23.14 7.47
CA GLY A 540 30.02 24.52 7.98
C GLY A 540 28.91 25.37 7.38
N ASP A 541 28.91 25.48 6.06
CA ASP A 541 27.88 26.21 5.32
C ASP A 541 26.48 25.58 5.34
N LYS A 542 26.33 24.33 5.79
CA LYS A 542 25.08 23.55 5.72
C LYS A 542 24.48 23.48 4.32
N VAL A 543 25.35 23.25 3.32
CA VAL A 543 24.96 23.22 1.90
C VAL A 543 25.07 21.81 1.34
N ILE A 544 24.03 21.38 0.62
CA ILE A 544 24.03 20.15 -0.17
C ILE A 544 23.83 20.53 -1.63
N VAL A 545 24.70 20.03 -2.51
CA VAL A 545 24.57 20.18 -3.97
C VAL A 545 24.71 18.83 -4.64
N PHE A 546 23.79 18.51 -5.54
CA PHE A 546 23.86 17.30 -6.34
C PHE A 546 23.23 17.45 -7.72
N GLU A 547 23.63 16.58 -8.64
CA GLU A 547 23.06 16.49 -9.98
C GLU A 547 22.22 15.21 -10.14
N ARG A 548 21.02 15.32 -10.72
CA ARG A 548 20.21 14.15 -11.11
C ARG A 548 19.34 14.48 -12.32
N ALA A 549 19.32 13.63 -13.35
CA ALA A 549 18.59 13.89 -14.60
C ALA A 549 18.92 15.24 -15.27
N ASN A 550 20.19 15.62 -15.29
CA ASN A 550 20.67 16.93 -15.79
C ASN A 550 20.06 18.13 -15.04
N VAL A 551 19.60 17.92 -13.80
CA VAL A 551 19.15 18.96 -12.88
C VAL A 551 20.19 19.15 -11.79
N ILE A 552 20.57 20.39 -11.49
CA ILE A 552 21.40 20.72 -10.33
C ILE A 552 20.48 21.14 -9.18
N PHE A 553 20.53 20.37 -8.11
CA PHE A 553 19.81 20.65 -6.88
C PHE A 553 20.75 21.30 -5.89
N ILE A 554 20.29 22.40 -5.29
CA ILE A 554 21.06 23.20 -4.33
C ILE A 554 20.17 23.45 -3.13
N PHE A 555 20.59 22.96 -1.97
CA PHE A 555 19.90 23.12 -0.70
C PHE A 555 20.80 23.87 0.27
N ASN A 556 20.25 24.94 0.86
CA ASN A 556 20.87 25.65 1.97
C ASN A 556 20.07 25.39 3.25
N PHE A 557 20.64 24.60 4.15
CA PHE A 557 20.08 24.30 5.47
C PHE A 557 20.63 25.22 6.57
N HIS A 558 21.44 26.24 6.22
CA HIS A 558 21.97 27.13 7.23
C HIS A 558 20.85 27.98 7.83
N PRO A 559 20.70 28.04 9.18
CA PRO A 559 19.56 28.72 9.81
C PRO A 559 19.54 30.24 9.55
N THR A 560 20.70 30.88 9.43
CA THR A 560 20.82 32.35 9.31
C THR A 560 21.61 32.86 8.11
N ASN A 561 22.59 32.12 7.60
CA ASN A 561 23.49 32.61 6.55
C ASN A 561 22.90 32.43 5.16
N SER A 562 23.08 33.47 4.33
CA SER A 562 22.79 33.47 2.91
C SER A 562 24.09 33.74 2.15
N TYR A 563 24.35 32.96 1.11
CA TYR A 563 25.61 32.99 0.38
C TYR A 563 25.45 33.68 -0.97
N SER A 564 26.27 34.70 -1.23
CA SER A 564 26.40 35.31 -2.55
C SER A 564 27.63 34.77 -3.27
N ASN A 565 27.54 34.55 -4.58
CA ASN A 565 28.63 34.02 -5.41
C ASN A 565 29.15 32.66 -4.88
N TYR A 566 28.22 31.78 -4.47
CA TYR A 566 28.58 30.44 -4.06
C TYR A 566 28.97 29.63 -5.30
N ARG A 567 30.15 29.02 -5.30
CA ARG A 567 30.59 28.22 -6.46
C ARG A 567 29.97 26.82 -6.35
N VAL A 568 29.31 26.40 -7.43
CA VAL A 568 28.73 25.05 -7.55
C VAL A 568 29.34 24.34 -8.74
N ALA A 569 29.57 23.04 -8.56
CA ALA A 569 30.07 22.16 -9.59
C ALA A 569 28.93 21.86 -10.60
N ALA A 570 29.27 21.74 -11.88
CA ALA A 570 28.33 21.42 -12.94
C ALA A 570 28.97 20.42 -13.91
N GLY A 571 28.23 19.37 -14.27
CA GLY A 571 28.70 18.37 -15.22
C GLY A 571 28.77 18.96 -16.64
N PRO A 572 27.64 19.17 -17.32
CA PRO A 572 27.61 19.79 -18.64
C PRO A 572 28.00 21.29 -18.61
N PRO A 573 28.83 21.77 -19.55
CA PRO A 573 28.99 23.21 -19.75
C PRO A 573 27.75 23.80 -20.40
N GLY A 574 27.44 25.05 -20.08
CA GLY A 574 26.41 25.79 -20.76
C GLY A 574 25.84 26.91 -19.90
N LYS A 575 24.55 27.13 -20.13
CA LYS A 575 23.76 28.14 -19.47
C LYS A 575 22.71 27.44 -18.63
N TYR A 576 22.47 27.91 -17.42
CA TYR A 576 21.50 27.39 -16.47
C TYR A 576 20.51 28.50 -16.06
N LYS A 577 19.29 28.10 -15.70
CA LYS A 577 18.17 28.91 -15.24
C LYS A 577 17.48 28.24 -14.05
N ILE A 578 16.90 29.06 -13.19
CA ILE A 578 16.04 28.59 -12.09
C ILE A 578 14.77 28.00 -12.70
N LYS A 579 14.32 26.86 -12.16
CA LYS A 579 13.10 26.16 -12.63
C LYS A 579 12.14 25.81 -11.51
N LEU A 580 12.65 25.66 -10.30
CA LEU A 580 11.88 25.62 -9.07
C LEU A 580 12.67 26.38 -8.02
N ASP A 581 12.00 27.19 -7.22
CA ASP A 581 12.63 28.05 -6.21
C ASP A 581 11.70 28.10 -5.01
N SER A 582 12.10 27.47 -3.90
CA SER A 582 11.29 27.48 -2.67
C SER A 582 11.19 28.85 -2.01
N ASP A 583 12.05 29.82 -2.39
CA ASP A 583 11.95 31.21 -1.91
C ASP A 583 10.93 32.04 -2.71
N GLY A 584 10.25 31.47 -3.70
CA GLY A 584 9.18 32.17 -4.44
C GLY A 584 8.04 32.65 -3.53
N ILE A 585 7.50 33.84 -3.79
CA ILE A 585 6.41 34.45 -2.99
C ILE A 585 5.17 33.54 -2.96
N GLN A 586 4.89 32.84 -4.06
CA GLN A 586 3.79 31.89 -4.17
C GLN A 586 3.93 30.69 -3.22
N TYR A 587 5.14 30.38 -2.75
CA TYR A 587 5.41 29.32 -1.77
C TYR A 587 5.64 29.88 -0.37
N GLY A 588 5.38 31.17 -0.15
CA GLY A 588 5.57 31.85 1.14
C GLY A 588 7.00 32.28 1.42
N GLY A 589 7.90 32.16 0.44
CA GLY A 589 9.27 32.67 0.53
C GLY A 589 9.36 34.19 0.36
N HIS A 590 10.60 34.70 0.35
CA HIS A 590 10.88 36.14 0.34
C HIS A 590 11.05 36.74 -1.06
N GLY A 591 11.01 35.94 -2.12
CA GLY A 591 11.13 36.38 -3.51
C GLY A 591 12.47 37.04 -3.81
N ARG A 592 13.58 36.53 -3.25
CA ARG A 592 14.89 37.21 -3.31
C ARG A 592 15.67 36.96 -4.60
N LEU A 593 15.18 36.08 -5.47
CA LEU A 593 15.84 35.68 -6.71
C LEU A 593 15.14 36.27 -7.93
N ASP A 594 15.91 36.74 -8.89
CA ASP A 594 15.40 37.08 -10.22
C ASP A 594 15.46 35.85 -11.13
N HIS A 595 14.30 35.29 -11.47
CA HIS A 595 14.16 34.10 -12.31
C HIS A 595 14.58 34.33 -13.78
N ASN A 596 14.85 35.58 -14.18
CA ASN A 596 15.46 35.89 -15.48
C ASN A 596 16.99 35.74 -15.48
N THR A 597 17.60 35.56 -14.31
CA THR A 597 19.06 35.39 -14.17
C THR A 597 19.52 34.14 -14.93
N GLU A 598 20.55 34.31 -15.75
CA GLU A 598 21.21 33.22 -16.46
C GLU A 598 22.54 32.91 -15.78
N PHE A 599 22.75 31.66 -15.40
CA PHE A 599 23.98 31.19 -14.74
C PHE A 599 24.86 30.50 -15.77
N PHE A 600 26.07 31.01 -15.97
CA PHE A 600 26.99 30.48 -16.98
C PHE A 600 28.07 29.65 -16.32
N THR A 601 28.33 28.47 -16.88
CA THR A 601 29.45 27.63 -16.43
C THR A 601 30.77 28.13 -16.99
N GLU A 602 31.80 28.07 -16.18
CA GLU A 602 33.20 28.24 -16.55
C GLU A 602 33.87 26.86 -16.64
N PRO A 603 34.81 26.64 -17.57
CA PRO A 603 35.61 25.41 -17.65
C PRO A 603 36.66 25.38 -16.54
N MET A 604 36.18 25.40 -15.30
CA MET A 604 36.96 25.43 -14.07
C MET A 604 36.53 24.22 -13.24
N GLU A 605 37.46 23.28 -13.08
CA GLU A 605 37.25 22.08 -12.27
C GLU A 605 36.94 22.45 -10.82
N PHE A 606 35.86 21.87 -10.28
CA PHE A 606 35.44 22.10 -8.91
C PHE A 606 34.70 20.87 -8.39
N ASN A 607 35.06 20.39 -7.19
CA ASN A 607 34.49 19.20 -6.56
C ASN A 607 34.34 17.98 -7.50
N ASN A 608 35.39 17.72 -8.29
CA ASN A 608 35.52 16.61 -9.23
C ASN A 608 34.58 16.64 -10.45
N LEU A 609 34.00 17.79 -10.79
CA LEU A 609 33.33 18.02 -12.06
C LEU A 609 34.10 19.02 -12.92
N PRO A 610 34.05 18.90 -14.27
CA PRO A 610 34.90 19.67 -15.17
C PRO A 610 34.52 21.15 -15.29
N ASN A 611 33.29 21.52 -14.91
CA ASN A 611 32.80 22.89 -14.98
C ASN A 611 32.25 23.34 -13.63
N SER A 612 32.16 24.65 -13.45
CA SER A 612 31.51 25.26 -12.29
C SER A 612 30.86 26.59 -12.63
N MET A 613 29.90 27.02 -11.83
CA MET A 613 29.25 28.32 -11.96
C MET A 613 29.10 28.99 -10.60
N LEU A 614 28.96 30.31 -10.61
CA LEU A 614 28.66 31.09 -9.42
C LEU A 614 27.15 31.30 -9.32
N VAL A 615 26.59 31.01 -8.14
CA VAL A 615 25.16 31.18 -7.88
C VAL A 615 24.95 32.28 -6.86
N SER A 616 23.99 33.16 -7.15
CA SER A 616 23.56 34.23 -6.26
C SER A 616 22.45 33.71 -5.37
N LYS A 617 22.77 33.35 -4.13
CA LYS A 617 21.86 32.70 -3.15
C LYS A 617 21.41 31.31 -3.63
N LEU A 618 21.43 30.35 -2.69
CA LEU A 618 21.49 28.91 -2.97
C LEU A 618 20.10 28.27 -3.18
N TYR A 619 19.73 27.94 -4.44
CA TYR A 619 18.48 27.25 -4.81
C TYR A 619 18.61 26.49 -6.14
N TYR A 620 17.65 25.63 -6.51
CA TYR A 620 17.73 24.72 -7.67
C TYR A 620 18.03 25.41 -9.03
N LEU A 621 18.92 24.82 -9.83
CA LEU A 621 19.35 25.34 -11.15
C LEU A 621 19.30 24.25 -12.23
N LEU A 622 18.72 24.55 -13.39
CA LEU A 622 18.64 23.66 -14.55
C LEU A 622 19.33 24.25 -15.77
N PRO A 623 20.03 23.48 -16.61
CA PRO A 623 20.53 23.97 -17.89
C PRO A 623 19.38 24.49 -18.80
#